data_AF-A0A917NDA1-F1
#
_entry.id   AF-A0A917NDA1-F1
#
_cell.length_a   1.000
_cell.length_b   1.000
_cell.length_c   1.000
_cell.angle_alpha   90.00
_cell.angle_beta   90.00
_cell.angle_gamma   90.00
#
_symmetry.space_group_name_H-M   'P 1'
#
loop_
_entity.id
_entity.type
_entity.pdbx_description
1 polymer ?
#
loop_
_entity_poly.entity_id
_entity_poly.type
_entity_poly.pdbx_seq_one_letter_code
_entity_poly.pdbx_strand_id
1 'polypeptide(L)'
;MAYSTFCQTANDATKEPMFLGQPVNVARYDQQKYEVFEKLIEKQLSFFWRPEEVDVSRDKIDYASLPDHEKHIFISNLKYQTLLDSIQGRSPNIALLPLVSLPELETWIETWSFSETIHSRSYTHIIRNIVNDPSTVFDDIVVNDEILKRAGDIAGYYDDLIQLTQAYHLLGEGTHLVDGKERVVTIRELKKSLYLCMMSVNALEAIRFYVSFACSFAFAERNLMEGNAKIIRLIARDEALHLNSTQHILTIMQGGSDDPEMAEVAIECQQEAYDLFVKAAEQEKEWASYLFKDGSMIGLNEQILVQYVEYLTNERMKAVNLPLPYPEQSNPLPWMKNWLESDAVQVAPQEVEVSSYLVGQIDASVDESEFLDFDL
;
A
#
# COMPACT_ATOMS: atom_id res chain seq x y z
N MET A 1 11.35 -3.57 -25.77
CA MET A 1 10.23 -4.27 -26.44
C MET A 1 9.00 -3.37 -26.26
N ALA A 2 8.21 -3.10 -27.29
CA ALA A 2 7.07 -2.19 -27.13
C ALA A 2 5.98 -2.87 -26.28
N TYR A 3 5.44 -2.15 -25.28
CA TYR A 3 4.27 -2.60 -24.52
C TYR A 3 3.08 -2.85 -25.45
N SER A 4 2.30 -3.90 -25.18
CA SER A 4 1.06 -4.21 -25.88
C SER A 4 -0.02 -4.53 -24.87
N THR A 5 -1.17 -3.87 -24.98
CA THR A 5 -2.36 -4.16 -24.15
C THR A 5 -2.95 -5.53 -24.45
N PHE A 6 -2.61 -6.14 -25.60
CA PHE A 6 -3.01 -7.49 -25.94
C PHE A 6 -1.90 -8.15 -26.77
N CYS A 7 -1.03 -8.91 -26.11
CA CYS A 7 0.00 -9.68 -26.80
C CYS A 7 -0.62 -10.88 -27.56
N GLN A 8 -0.49 -10.90 -28.89
CA GLN A 8 -1.06 -11.97 -29.73
C GLN A 8 -0.26 -13.28 -29.70
N THR A 9 0.93 -13.27 -29.07
CA THR A 9 1.74 -14.47 -28.90
C THR A 9 1.12 -15.35 -27.82
N ALA A 10 0.76 -16.59 -28.18
CA ALA A 10 0.33 -17.56 -27.20
C ALA A 10 1.49 -17.95 -26.28
N ASN A 11 1.26 -17.91 -24.96
CA ASN A 11 2.22 -18.29 -23.94
C ASN A 11 1.53 -19.09 -22.82
N ASP A 12 2.34 -19.72 -21.98
CA ASP A 12 1.89 -20.35 -20.73
C ASP A 12 2.19 -19.37 -19.58
N ALA A 13 1.17 -18.63 -19.14
CA ALA A 13 1.32 -17.60 -18.13
C ALA A 13 1.94 -18.13 -16.82
N THR A 14 1.74 -19.41 -16.48
CA THR A 14 2.30 -20.01 -15.25
C THR A 14 3.83 -20.14 -15.28
N LYS A 15 4.45 -19.94 -16.43
CA LYS A 15 5.90 -19.99 -16.64
C LYS A 15 6.55 -18.62 -16.83
N GLU A 16 5.77 -17.55 -16.99
CA GLU A 16 6.30 -16.19 -17.05
C GLU A 16 6.84 -15.77 -15.66
N PRO A 17 7.83 -14.88 -15.58
CA PRO A 17 8.19 -14.23 -14.32
C PRO A 17 7.04 -13.32 -13.83
N MET A 18 7.08 -12.86 -12.59
CA MET A 18 6.14 -11.85 -12.08
C MET A 18 6.16 -10.57 -12.92
N PHE A 19 7.37 -10.14 -13.30
CA PHE A 19 7.61 -8.91 -14.05
C PHE A 19 8.60 -9.13 -15.19
N LEU A 20 8.53 -8.26 -16.20
CA LEU A 20 9.44 -8.20 -17.35
C LEU A 20 9.41 -9.45 -18.25
N GLY A 21 8.34 -10.25 -18.15
CA GLY A 21 8.02 -11.32 -19.10
C GLY A 21 7.20 -10.81 -20.29
N GLN A 22 6.46 -11.71 -20.92
CA GLN A 22 5.48 -11.32 -21.93
C GLN A 22 4.31 -10.55 -21.26
N PRO A 23 3.88 -9.39 -21.79
CA PRO A 23 2.69 -8.71 -21.29
C PRO A 23 1.48 -9.64 -21.26
N VAL A 24 0.68 -9.53 -20.20
CA VAL A 24 -0.54 -10.33 -20.02
C VAL A 24 -1.47 -10.13 -21.23
N ASN A 25 -2.08 -11.22 -21.69
CA ASN A 25 -3.04 -11.21 -22.81
C ASN A 25 -4.46 -11.53 -22.34
N VAL A 26 -4.68 -12.74 -21.81
CA VAL A 26 -5.96 -13.19 -21.28
C VAL A 26 -5.92 -13.07 -19.76
N ALA A 27 -6.77 -12.23 -19.19
CA ALA A 27 -7.06 -12.23 -17.77
C ALA A 27 -7.89 -13.48 -17.43
N ARG A 28 -7.29 -14.42 -16.71
CA ARG A 28 -7.89 -15.69 -16.29
C ARG A 28 -7.50 -16.00 -14.85
N TYR A 29 -8.39 -16.68 -14.13
CA TYR A 29 -8.30 -16.87 -12.67
C TYR A 29 -8.52 -18.33 -12.24
N ASP A 30 -8.54 -19.26 -13.20
CA ASP A 30 -8.70 -20.69 -12.94
C ASP A 30 -7.39 -21.38 -12.51
N GLN A 31 -6.24 -20.74 -12.74
CA GLN A 31 -4.92 -21.22 -12.37
C GLN A 31 -3.97 -20.04 -12.13
N GLN A 32 -3.02 -20.20 -11.21
CA GLN A 32 -2.04 -19.18 -10.84
C GLN A 32 -0.63 -19.79 -10.80
N LYS A 33 0.39 -18.99 -11.12
CA LYS A 33 1.78 -19.30 -10.74
C LYS A 33 1.94 -19.09 -9.23
N TYR A 34 1.39 -18.00 -8.72
CA TYR A 34 1.45 -17.63 -7.30
C TYR A 34 0.03 -17.42 -6.73
N GLU A 35 -0.54 -18.48 -6.16
CA GLU A 35 -1.90 -18.50 -5.55
C GLU A 35 -2.11 -17.41 -4.47
N VAL A 36 -1.04 -16.90 -3.87
CA VAL A 36 -1.13 -15.85 -2.85
C VAL A 36 -1.78 -14.57 -3.38
N PHE A 37 -1.56 -14.20 -4.64
CA PHE A 37 -2.16 -12.98 -5.20
C PHE A 37 -3.67 -13.14 -5.42
N GLU A 38 -4.13 -14.32 -5.85
CA GLU A 38 -5.57 -14.62 -5.91
C GLU A 38 -6.22 -14.55 -4.52
N LYS A 39 -5.58 -15.16 -3.51
CA LYS A 39 -6.07 -15.08 -2.12
C LYS A 39 -6.16 -13.65 -1.60
N LEU A 40 -5.20 -12.80 -1.97
CA LEU A 40 -5.21 -11.38 -1.63
C LEU A 40 -6.35 -10.64 -2.34
N ILE A 41 -6.59 -10.91 -3.63
CA ILE A 41 -7.73 -10.36 -4.39
C ILE A 41 -9.05 -10.75 -3.72
N GLU A 42 -9.31 -12.05 -3.52
CA GLU A 42 -10.54 -12.53 -2.89
C GLU A 42 -10.76 -11.89 -1.51
N LYS A 43 -9.67 -11.76 -0.73
CA LYS A 43 -9.74 -11.14 0.59
C LYS A 43 -10.05 -9.66 0.51
N GLN A 44 -9.40 -8.89 -0.36
CA GLN A 44 -9.62 -7.46 -0.53
C GLN A 44 -11.04 -7.17 -1.04
N LEU A 45 -11.56 -8.00 -1.96
CA LEU A 45 -12.94 -7.92 -2.43
C LEU A 45 -13.92 -8.23 -1.29
N SER A 46 -13.64 -9.24 -0.46
CA SER A 46 -14.46 -9.55 0.73
C SER A 46 -14.47 -8.42 1.77
N PHE A 47 -13.48 -7.54 1.71
CA PHE A 47 -13.33 -6.39 2.58
C PHE A 47 -14.00 -5.12 2.06
N PHE A 48 -14.59 -5.13 0.86
CA PHE A 48 -15.20 -3.94 0.28
C PHE A 48 -16.08 -3.18 1.28
N TRP A 49 -15.82 -1.88 1.40
CA TRP A 49 -16.50 -0.98 2.30
C TRP A 49 -16.66 0.39 1.64
N ARG A 50 -17.63 1.18 2.12
CA ARG A 50 -17.87 2.53 1.61
C ARG A 50 -17.71 3.54 2.73
N PRO A 51 -16.91 4.61 2.56
CA PRO A 51 -16.65 5.54 3.65
C PRO A 51 -17.91 6.20 4.18
N GLU A 52 -18.90 6.44 3.33
CA GLU A 52 -20.15 7.10 3.69
C GLU A 52 -21.04 6.25 4.61
N GLU A 53 -20.75 4.95 4.78
CA GLU A 53 -21.44 4.05 5.71
C GLU A 53 -20.93 4.20 7.16
N VAL A 54 -19.81 4.90 7.37
CA VAL A 54 -19.28 5.18 8.70
C VAL A 54 -19.76 6.56 9.18
N ASP A 55 -20.49 6.58 10.30
CA ASP A 55 -20.90 7.82 10.95
C ASP A 55 -19.71 8.53 11.60
N VAL A 56 -19.45 9.75 11.12
CA VAL A 56 -18.40 10.68 11.60
C VAL A 56 -19.00 11.97 12.17
N SER A 57 -20.31 11.99 12.48
CA SER A 57 -21.03 13.20 12.89
C SER A 57 -20.52 13.80 14.21
N ARG A 58 -20.08 12.95 15.15
CA ARG A 58 -19.55 13.37 16.45
C ARG A 58 -18.14 13.95 16.35
N ASP A 59 -17.34 13.51 15.38
CA ASP A 59 -15.95 13.91 15.21
C ASP A 59 -15.81 15.43 15.03
N LYS A 60 -16.82 16.12 14.48
CA LYS A 60 -16.81 17.59 14.38
C LYS A 60 -16.78 18.26 15.75
N ILE A 61 -17.56 17.74 16.70
CA ILE A 61 -17.65 18.27 18.06
C ILE A 61 -16.36 17.97 18.80
N ASP A 62 -15.88 16.72 18.70
CA ASP A 62 -14.63 16.29 19.30
C ASP A 62 -13.47 17.17 18.80
N TYR A 63 -13.30 17.29 17.47
CA TYR A 63 -12.25 18.10 16.86
C TYR A 63 -12.31 19.56 17.30
N ALA A 64 -13.50 20.17 17.35
CA ALA A 64 -13.66 21.54 17.80
C ALA A 64 -13.22 21.74 19.27
N SER A 65 -13.44 20.73 20.12
CA SER A 65 -13.11 20.73 21.55
C SER A 65 -11.64 20.45 21.85
N LEU A 66 -10.88 19.91 20.90
CA LEU A 66 -9.47 19.62 21.06
C LEU A 66 -8.65 20.89 21.34
N PRO A 67 -7.64 20.83 22.22
CA PRO A 67 -6.59 21.84 22.33
C PRO A 67 -5.90 22.07 20.98
N ASP A 68 -5.35 23.26 20.75
CA ASP A 68 -4.77 23.63 19.46
C ASP A 68 -3.60 22.71 19.04
N HIS A 69 -2.75 22.27 19.98
CA HIS A 69 -1.69 21.31 19.69
C HIS A 69 -2.25 19.91 19.32
N GLU A 70 -3.37 19.48 19.89
CA GLU A 70 -4.02 18.22 19.52
C GLU A 70 -4.74 18.31 18.17
N LYS A 71 -5.33 19.47 17.84
CA LYS A 71 -5.85 19.75 16.48
C LYS A 71 -4.73 19.66 15.45
N HIS A 72 -3.55 20.22 15.77
CA HIS A 72 -2.35 20.14 14.95
C HIS A 72 -1.92 18.69 14.75
N ILE A 73 -1.81 17.90 15.83
CA ILE A 73 -1.47 16.46 15.76
C ILE A 73 -2.45 15.73 14.83
N PHE A 74 -3.76 15.87 15.08
CA PHE A 74 -4.78 15.16 14.33
C PHE A 74 -4.78 15.53 12.85
N ILE A 75 -4.84 16.83 12.53
CA ILE A 75 -4.98 17.28 11.14
C ILE A 75 -3.70 17.09 10.33
N SER A 76 -2.52 17.22 10.96
CA SER A 76 -1.24 16.97 10.30
C SER A 76 -1.11 15.49 9.94
N ASN A 77 -1.51 14.59 10.85
CA ASN A 77 -1.55 13.15 10.57
C ASN A 77 -2.51 12.81 9.42
N LEU A 78 -3.73 13.36 9.44
CA LEU A 78 -4.74 13.12 8.41
C LEU A 78 -4.30 13.64 7.03
N LYS A 79 -3.64 14.81 6.98
CA LYS A 79 -3.05 15.35 5.75
C LYS A 79 -1.97 14.41 5.20
N TYR A 80 -1.13 13.87 6.07
CA TYR A 80 -0.08 12.95 5.67
C TYR A 80 -0.65 11.64 5.11
N GLN A 81 -1.64 11.04 5.77
CA GLN A 81 -2.36 9.87 5.26
C GLN A 81 -2.99 10.14 3.89
N THR A 82 -3.64 11.31 3.73
CA THR A 82 -4.24 11.72 2.46
C THR A 82 -3.21 11.84 1.33
N LEU A 83 -2.00 12.33 1.64
CA LEU A 83 -0.90 12.38 0.68
C LEU A 83 -0.48 10.98 0.23
N LEU A 84 -0.25 10.07 1.20
CA LEU A 84 0.23 8.72 0.92
C LEU A 84 -0.75 7.96 0.01
N ASP A 85 -2.04 7.94 0.35
CA ASP A 85 -3.04 7.25 -0.49
C ASP A 85 -3.37 7.97 -1.77
N SER A 86 -3.10 9.28 -1.85
CA SER A 86 -3.12 9.96 -3.14
C SER A 86 -2.06 9.36 -4.06
N ILE A 87 -0.85 9.08 -3.57
CA ILE A 87 0.21 8.42 -4.34
C ILE A 87 -0.19 6.97 -4.62
N GLN A 88 -0.56 6.20 -3.60
CA GLN A 88 -0.87 4.78 -3.71
C GLN A 88 -2.11 4.48 -4.57
N GLY A 89 -3.10 5.39 -4.65
CA GLY A 89 -4.25 5.24 -5.54
C GLY A 89 -3.94 5.28 -7.03
N ARG A 90 -2.74 5.72 -7.44
CA ARG A 90 -2.34 5.77 -8.86
C ARG A 90 -1.04 5.04 -9.17
N SER A 91 -0.08 5.09 -8.26
CA SER A 91 1.30 4.74 -8.56
C SER A 91 1.51 3.24 -8.84
N PRO A 92 0.90 2.29 -8.10
CA PRO A 92 1.01 0.87 -8.44
C PRO A 92 0.50 0.59 -9.85
N ASN A 93 -0.66 1.14 -10.24
CA ASN A 93 -1.18 1.01 -11.61
C ASN A 93 -0.20 1.55 -12.66
N ILE A 94 0.27 2.80 -12.51
CA ILE A 94 1.10 3.46 -13.53
C ILE A 94 2.49 2.84 -13.62
N ALA A 95 3.07 2.43 -12.50
CA ALA A 95 4.44 1.94 -12.43
C ALA A 95 4.57 0.43 -12.69
N LEU A 96 3.59 -0.38 -12.28
CA LEU A 96 3.73 -1.84 -12.27
C LEU A 96 2.97 -2.53 -13.42
N LEU A 97 1.78 -2.05 -13.82
CA LEU A 97 1.02 -2.67 -14.92
C LEU A 97 1.77 -2.73 -16.25
N PRO A 98 2.61 -1.75 -16.63
CA PRO A 98 3.39 -1.88 -17.85
C PRO A 98 4.47 -2.98 -17.80
N LEU A 99 4.80 -3.48 -16.60
CA LEU A 99 5.89 -4.41 -16.35
C LEU A 99 5.43 -5.81 -15.95
N VAL A 100 4.18 -5.98 -15.51
CA VAL A 100 3.66 -7.26 -15.02
C VAL A 100 3.44 -8.27 -16.15
N SER A 101 3.68 -9.55 -15.87
CA SER A 101 3.54 -10.64 -16.85
C SER A 101 2.71 -11.82 -16.34
N LEU A 102 2.08 -11.70 -15.16
CA LEU A 102 1.17 -12.68 -14.58
C LEU A 102 -0.24 -12.09 -14.40
N PRO A 103 -1.32 -12.78 -14.83
CA PRO A 103 -2.68 -12.27 -14.72
C PRO A 103 -3.15 -12.07 -13.26
N GLU A 104 -2.76 -12.98 -12.35
CA GLU A 104 -3.12 -12.89 -10.94
C GLU A 104 -2.44 -11.69 -10.24
N LEU A 105 -1.24 -11.33 -10.67
CA LEU A 105 -0.52 -10.18 -10.12
C LEU A 105 -1.01 -8.87 -10.74
N GLU A 106 -1.30 -8.86 -12.04
CA GLU A 106 -1.89 -7.71 -12.73
C GLU A 106 -3.21 -7.30 -12.07
N THR A 107 -4.11 -8.26 -11.86
CA THR A 107 -5.42 -8.01 -11.23
C THR A 107 -5.26 -7.62 -9.76
N TRP A 108 -4.27 -8.15 -9.05
CA TRP A 108 -3.97 -7.73 -7.68
C TRP A 108 -3.54 -6.25 -7.63
N ILE A 109 -2.65 -5.81 -8.53
CA ILE A 109 -2.19 -4.42 -8.61
C ILE A 109 -3.38 -3.46 -8.80
N GLU A 110 -4.31 -3.82 -9.70
CA GLU A 110 -5.51 -3.01 -9.94
C GLU A 110 -6.45 -3.00 -8.74
N THR A 111 -6.66 -4.16 -8.10
CA THR A 111 -7.52 -4.32 -6.91
C THR A 111 -6.96 -3.52 -5.73
N TRP A 112 -5.65 -3.58 -5.54
CA TRP A 112 -4.93 -2.78 -4.56
C TRP A 112 -5.05 -1.29 -4.86
N SER A 113 -4.70 -0.83 -6.06
CA SER A 113 -4.88 0.60 -6.40
C SER A 113 -6.32 1.08 -6.23
N PHE A 114 -7.30 0.22 -6.50
CA PHE A 114 -8.71 0.52 -6.26
C PHE A 114 -9.02 0.72 -4.77
N SER A 115 -8.57 -0.15 -3.86
CA SER A 115 -8.80 0.02 -2.41
C SER A 115 -8.20 1.33 -1.89
N GLU A 116 -7.02 1.72 -2.37
CA GLU A 116 -6.39 3.00 -2.00
C GLU A 116 -7.23 4.22 -2.42
N THR A 117 -7.97 4.11 -3.54
CA THR A 117 -8.92 5.16 -3.92
C THR A 117 -10.08 5.28 -2.94
N ILE A 118 -10.51 4.17 -2.32
CA ILE A 118 -11.54 4.16 -1.28
C ILE A 118 -11.00 4.82 -0.01
N HIS A 119 -9.73 4.59 0.33
CA HIS A 119 -9.07 5.25 1.47
C HIS A 119 -9.01 6.76 1.25
N SER A 120 -8.55 7.20 0.07
CA SER A 120 -8.55 8.62 -0.33
C SER A 120 -9.93 9.28 -0.23
N ARG A 121 -10.99 8.57 -0.66
CA ARG A 121 -12.38 9.03 -0.54
C ARG A 121 -12.81 9.12 0.94
N SER A 122 -12.33 8.22 1.78
CA SER A 122 -12.61 8.24 3.21
C SER A 122 -11.99 9.43 3.94
N TYR A 123 -10.77 9.85 3.58
CA TYR A 123 -10.21 11.09 4.13
C TYR A 123 -11.01 12.30 3.71
N THR A 124 -11.49 12.35 2.46
CA THR A 124 -12.43 13.40 2.03
C THR A 124 -13.69 13.40 2.87
N HIS A 125 -14.25 12.22 3.19
CA HIS A 125 -15.41 12.07 4.07
C HIS A 125 -15.12 12.54 5.51
N ILE A 126 -13.94 12.25 6.07
CA ILE A 126 -13.55 12.76 7.39
C ILE A 126 -13.39 14.28 7.35
N ILE A 127 -12.54 14.80 6.46
CA ILE A 127 -12.16 16.22 6.38
C ILE A 127 -13.40 17.09 6.22
N ARG A 128 -14.30 16.77 5.28
CA ARG A 128 -15.53 17.56 5.04
C ARG A 128 -16.48 17.63 6.23
N ASN A 129 -16.39 16.68 7.16
CA ASN A 129 -17.25 16.62 8.33
C ASN A 129 -16.62 17.31 9.55
N ILE A 130 -15.29 17.43 9.64
CA ILE A 130 -14.61 18.03 10.80
C ILE A 130 -14.18 19.49 10.60
N VAL A 131 -13.94 19.94 9.36
CA VAL A 131 -13.59 21.34 9.05
C VAL A 131 -14.69 22.04 8.25
N ASN A 132 -14.73 23.38 8.33
CA ASN A 132 -15.70 24.18 7.58
C ASN A 132 -15.29 24.40 6.12
N ASP A 133 -13.99 24.50 5.85
CA ASP A 133 -13.44 24.70 4.51
C ASP A 133 -12.37 23.64 4.21
N PRO A 134 -12.76 22.49 3.61
CA PRO A 134 -11.85 21.41 3.26
C PRO A 134 -10.72 21.82 2.32
N SER A 135 -10.93 22.82 1.46
CA SER A 135 -9.91 23.27 0.50
C SER A 135 -8.63 23.71 1.21
N THR A 136 -8.74 24.38 2.36
CA THR A 136 -7.57 24.77 3.15
C THR A 136 -6.73 23.59 3.64
N VAL A 137 -7.36 22.44 3.89
CA VAL A 137 -6.67 21.22 4.31
C VAL A 137 -5.99 20.57 3.10
N PHE A 138 -6.69 20.48 1.97
CA PHE A 138 -6.17 19.89 0.75
C PHE A 138 -5.03 20.70 0.12
N ASP A 139 -5.15 22.02 0.07
CA ASP A 139 -4.13 22.89 -0.48
C ASP A 139 -2.86 22.89 0.39
N ASP A 140 -2.99 22.73 1.71
CA ASP A 140 -1.84 22.63 2.61
C ASP A 140 -1.02 21.35 2.38
N ILE A 141 -1.64 20.24 1.95
CA ILE A 141 -0.92 18.98 1.67
C ILE A 141 0.20 19.18 0.65
N VAL A 142 -0.02 20.05 -0.35
CA VAL A 142 0.92 20.26 -1.46
C VAL A 142 1.93 21.40 -1.24
N VAL A 143 1.86 22.10 -0.11
CA VAL A 143 2.80 23.20 0.22
C VAL A 143 3.45 23.06 1.60
N ASN A 144 2.99 22.13 2.44
CA ASN A 144 3.55 21.91 3.77
C ASN A 144 4.90 21.20 3.67
N ASP A 145 5.97 21.92 3.97
CA ASP A 145 7.36 21.45 3.84
C ASP A 145 7.62 20.11 4.55
N GLU A 146 7.03 19.90 5.73
CA GLU A 146 7.23 18.70 6.56
C GLU A 146 6.48 17.48 5.99
N ILE A 147 5.42 17.72 5.23
CA ILE A 147 4.70 16.69 4.45
C ILE A 147 5.46 16.39 3.16
N LEU A 148 5.87 17.42 2.43
CA LEU A 148 6.57 17.28 1.14
C LEU A 148 7.94 16.60 1.28
N LYS A 149 8.67 16.84 2.38
CA LYS A 149 9.98 16.21 2.64
C LYS A 149 9.92 14.67 2.60
N ARG A 150 8.77 14.09 2.94
CA ARG A 150 8.53 12.63 2.91
C ARG A 150 7.96 12.16 1.59
N ALA A 151 7.06 12.93 0.97
CA ALA A 151 6.52 12.63 -0.35
C ALA A 151 7.60 12.52 -1.43
N GLY A 152 8.60 13.42 -1.40
CA GLY A 152 9.62 13.49 -2.46
C GLY A 152 10.41 12.20 -2.64
N ASP A 153 10.72 11.50 -1.55
CA ASP A 153 11.45 10.24 -1.63
C ASP A 153 10.59 9.10 -2.20
N ILE A 154 9.33 8.97 -1.77
CA ILE A 154 8.41 7.94 -2.26
C ILE A 154 8.11 8.15 -3.74
N ALA A 155 7.70 9.37 -4.10
CA ALA A 155 7.38 9.72 -5.48
C ALA A 155 8.59 9.53 -6.40
N GLY A 156 9.79 9.85 -5.92
CA GLY A 156 11.03 9.68 -6.69
C GLY A 156 11.26 8.25 -7.19
N TYR A 157 11.05 7.23 -6.34
CA TYR A 157 11.22 5.83 -6.77
C TYR A 157 10.21 5.41 -7.84
N TYR A 158 8.95 5.83 -7.70
CA TYR A 158 7.93 5.58 -8.71
C TYR A 158 8.24 6.31 -10.01
N ASP A 159 8.56 7.60 -9.95
CA ASP A 159 8.87 8.44 -11.11
C ASP A 159 10.08 7.90 -11.87
N ASP A 160 11.14 7.50 -11.15
CA ASP A 160 12.32 6.90 -11.75
C ASP A 160 12.00 5.59 -12.47
N LEU A 161 11.21 4.71 -11.85
CA LEU A 161 10.77 3.45 -12.46
C LEU A 161 9.90 3.68 -13.70
N ILE A 162 8.94 4.62 -13.62
CA ILE A 162 8.04 4.96 -14.71
C ILE A 162 8.83 5.50 -15.91
N GLN A 163 9.74 6.45 -15.68
CA GLN A 163 10.56 7.03 -16.74
C GLN A 163 11.48 5.99 -17.38
N LEU A 164 12.08 5.10 -16.58
CA LEU A 164 12.94 4.04 -17.09
C LEU A 164 12.14 3.01 -17.91
N THR A 165 10.95 2.65 -17.44
CA THR A 165 10.01 1.78 -18.14
C THR A 165 9.60 2.38 -19.49
N GLN A 166 9.24 3.66 -19.51
CA GLN A 166 8.87 4.36 -20.74
C GLN A 166 10.05 4.40 -21.72
N ALA A 167 11.25 4.73 -21.25
CA ALA A 167 12.45 4.72 -22.09
C ALA A 167 12.75 3.32 -22.64
N TYR A 168 12.61 2.27 -21.83
CA TYR A 168 12.81 0.88 -22.26
C TYR A 168 11.78 0.44 -23.32
N HIS A 169 10.51 0.78 -23.13
CA HIS A 169 9.44 0.44 -24.08
C HIS A 169 9.58 1.17 -25.41
N LEU A 170 10.01 2.44 -25.39
CA LEU A 170 10.14 3.27 -26.59
C LEU A 170 11.45 3.05 -27.35
N LEU A 171 12.56 2.95 -26.62
CA LEU A 171 13.91 3.01 -27.18
C LEU A 171 14.66 1.67 -27.12
N GLY A 172 14.19 0.72 -26.30
CA GLY A 172 14.90 -0.52 -26.02
C GLY A 172 16.17 -0.32 -25.21
N GLU A 173 16.98 -1.37 -25.11
CA GLU A 173 18.24 -1.29 -24.36
C GLU A 173 19.27 -0.39 -25.07
N GLY A 174 20.02 0.37 -24.28
CA GLY A 174 21.07 1.27 -24.77
C GLY A 174 21.28 2.48 -23.86
N THR A 175 22.22 3.33 -24.23
CA THR A 175 22.40 4.64 -23.59
C THR A 175 21.66 5.68 -24.41
N HIS A 176 20.69 6.34 -23.78
CA HIS A 176 19.81 7.31 -24.44
C HIS A 176 19.86 8.66 -23.72
N LEU A 177 19.53 9.74 -24.43
CA LEU A 177 19.37 11.05 -23.84
C LEU A 177 17.90 11.24 -23.44
N VAL A 178 17.60 11.23 -22.14
CA VAL A 178 16.25 11.46 -21.58
C VAL A 178 16.32 12.74 -20.74
N ASP A 179 15.47 13.72 -21.07
CA ASP A 179 15.47 15.05 -20.43
C ASP A 179 16.84 15.74 -20.38
N GLY A 180 17.63 15.59 -21.44
CA GLY A 180 18.97 16.18 -21.54
C GLY A 180 20.04 15.50 -20.68
N LYS A 181 19.73 14.36 -20.05
CA LYS A 181 20.67 13.54 -19.29
C LYS A 181 20.88 12.19 -19.99
N GLU A 182 22.12 11.71 -20.03
CA GLU A 182 22.39 10.34 -20.47
C GLU A 182 21.82 9.37 -19.43
N ARG A 183 21.00 8.43 -19.88
CA ARG A 183 20.40 7.38 -19.07
C ARG A 183 20.71 6.03 -19.71
N VAL A 184 21.29 5.14 -18.91
CA VAL A 184 21.52 3.76 -19.29
C VAL A 184 20.21 3.00 -19.10
N VAL A 185 19.69 2.44 -20.18
CA VAL A 185 18.44 1.69 -20.20
C VAL A 185 18.79 0.24 -20.49
N THR A 186 18.69 -0.61 -19.48
CA THR A 186 18.87 -2.06 -19.61
C THR A 186 17.82 -2.76 -18.77
N ILE A 187 17.56 -4.03 -19.07
CA ILE A 187 16.68 -4.87 -18.24
C ILE A 187 17.22 -4.92 -16.81
N ARG A 188 18.54 -5.00 -16.61
CA ARG A 188 19.16 -5.02 -15.28
C ARG A 188 18.90 -3.75 -14.47
N GLU A 189 19.07 -2.57 -15.09
CA GLU A 189 18.75 -1.30 -14.42
C GLU A 189 17.25 -1.17 -14.13
N LEU A 190 16.40 -1.69 -15.01
CA LEU A 190 14.95 -1.73 -14.80
C LEU A 190 14.57 -2.66 -13.63
N LYS A 191 15.20 -3.83 -13.52
CA LYS A 191 15.07 -4.74 -12.38
C LYS A 191 15.51 -4.08 -11.08
N LYS A 192 16.65 -3.37 -11.09
CA LYS A 192 17.14 -2.60 -9.93
C LYS A 192 16.14 -1.54 -9.49
N SER A 193 15.66 -0.73 -10.44
CA SER A 193 14.69 0.33 -10.18
C SER A 193 13.37 -0.25 -9.66
N LEU A 194 12.89 -1.35 -10.23
CA LEU A 194 11.69 -2.06 -9.77
C LEU A 194 11.85 -2.59 -8.35
N TYR A 195 12.97 -3.26 -8.04
CA TYR A 195 13.24 -3.82 -6.71
C TYR A 195 13.29 -2.74 -5.64
N LEU A 196 14.01 -1.64 -5.89
CA LEU A 196 14.09 -0.51 -4.95
C LEU A 196 12.76 0.22 -4.81
N CYS A 197 12.00 0.36 -5.90
CA CYS A 197 10.64 0.88 -5.83
C CYS A 197 9.77 0.00 -4.93
N MET A 198 9.77 -1.32 -5.11
CA MET A 198 9.00 -2.24 -4.26
C MET A 198 9.46 -2.22 -2.79
N MET A 199 10.75 -2.06 -2.51
CA MET A 199 11.26 -1.83 -1.15
C MET A 199 10.73 -0.53 -0.55
N SER A 200 10.66 0.53 -1.35
CA SER A 200 10.10 1.83 -0.94
C SER A 200 8.61 1.76 -0.62
N VAL A 201 7.83 1.09 -1.48
CA VAL A 201 6.41 0.83 -1.24
C VAL A 201 6.24 0.00 0.02
N ASN A 202 7.04 -1.05 0.22
CA ASN A 202 6.93 -1.85 1.45
C ASN A 202 7.21 -1.01 2.71
N ALA A 203 8.20 -0.13 2.70
CA ALA A 203 8.45 0.79 3.81
C ALA A 203 7.28 1.78 4.03
N LEU A 204 6.62 2.21 2.95
CA LEU A 204 5.42 3.04 3.01
C LEU A 204 4.27 2.32 3.72
N GLU A 205 3.85 1.15 3.21
CA GLU A 205 2.71 0.41 3.79
C GLU A 205 3.01 -0.11 5.19
N ALA A 206 4.23 -0.60 5.41
CA ALA A 206 4.55 -1.37 6.60
C ALA A 206 5.05 -0.51 7.77
N ILE A 207 5.54 0.71 7.51
CA ILE A 207 6.07 1.64 8.54
C ILE A 207 5.26 2.92 8.58
N ARG A 208 5.21 3.69 7.48
CA ARG A 208 4.65 5.06 7.49
C ARG A 208 3.18 5.08 7.84
N PHE A 209 2.38 4.20 7.23
CA PHE A 209 0.97 4.07 7.59
C PHE A 209 0.77 3.61 9.03
N TYR A 210 1.52 2.62 9.51
CA TYR A 210 1.38 2.13 10.89
C TYR A 210 1.75 3.19 11.94
N VAL A 211 2.74 4.04 11.67
CA VAL A 211 3.05 5.22 12.51
C VAL A 211 1.86 6.19 12.52
N SER A 212 1.23 6.43 11.37
CA SER A 212 0.03 7.27 11.28
C SER A 212 -1.20 6.67 11.98
N PHE A 213 -1.32 5.34 12.00
CA PHE A 213 -2.37 4.61 12.70
C PHE A 213 -2.23 4.75 14.20
N ALA A 214 -1.00 4.68 14.72
CA ALA A 214 -0.73 4.94 16.13
C ALA A 214 -1.20 6.34 16.56
N CYS A 215 -0.99 7.35 15.73
CA CYS A 215 -1.49 8.70 15.99
C CYS A 215 -3.03 8.75 16.01
N SER A 216 -3.68 8.10 15.04
CA SER A 216 -5.14 8.08 14.93
C SER A 216 -5.81 7.34 16.10
N PHE A 217 -5.33 6.14 16.42
CA PHE A 217 -5.91 5.31 17.46
C PHE A 217 -5.61 5.81 18.88
N ALA A 218 -4.56 6.61 19.07
CA ALA A 218 -4.32 7.23 20.37
C ALA A 218 -5.38 8.30 20.73
N PHE A 219 -6.09 8.90 19.75
CA PHE A 219 -7.32 9.65 20.03
C PHE A 219 -8.49 8.73 20.42
N ALA A 220 -8.61 7.59 19.74
CA ALA A 220 -9.66 6.60 19.99
C ALA A 220 -9.56 5.97 21.40
N GLU A 221 -8.35 5.71 21.90
CA GLU A 221 -8.10 5.29 23.29
C GLU A 221 -8.61 6.29 24.34
N ARG A 222 -8.87 7.54 23.92
CA ARG A 222 -9.42 8.62 24.75
C ARG A 222 -10.92 8.84 24.49
N ASN A 223 -11.57 7.97 23.70
CA ASN A 223 -12.94 8.11 23.21
C ASN A 223 -13.18 9.42 22.43
N LEU A 224 -12.18 9.84 21.65
CA LEU A 224 -12.24 11.01 20.76
C LEU A 224 -12.05 10.56 19.32
N MET A 225 -12.70 11.24 18.38
CA MET A 225 -12.52 11.00 16.94
C MET A 225 -12.84 9.54 16.55
N GLU A 226 -13.89 8.98 17.15
CA GLU A 226 -14.25 7.56 17.01
C GLU A 226 -14.71 7.21 15.57
N GLY A 227 -15.31 8.17 14.85
CA GLY A 227 -15.68 7.98 13.45
C GLY A 227 -14.45 7.81 12.57
N ASN A 228 -13.46 8.70 12.72
CA ASN A 228 -12.14 8.57 12.13
C ASN A 228 -11.50 7.23 12.51
N ALA A 229 -11.50 6.85 13.78
CA ALA A 229 -10.90 5.59 14.23
C ALA A 229 -11.53 4.34 13.56
N LYS A 230 -12.84 4.33 13.36
CA LYS A 230 -13.53 3.25 12.62
C LYS A 230 -13.08 3.18 11.15
N ILE A 231 -12.93 4.33 10.49
CA ILE A 231 -12.42 4.40 9.12
C ILE A 231 -10.95 3.93 9.06
N ILE A 232 -10.08 4.43 9.93
CA ILE A 232 -8.67 4.04 9.99
C ILE A 232 -8.52 2.54 10.29
N ARG A 233 -9.45 1.94 11.06
CA ARG A 233 -9.46 0.49 11.27
C ARG A 233 -9.76 -0.31 10.00
N LEU A 234 -10.64 0.19 9.13
CA LEU A 234 -10.91 -0.44 7.83
C LEU A 234 -9.71 -0.29 6.90
N ILE A 235 -9.09 0.90 6.85
CA ILE A 235 -7.85 1.15 6.12
C ILE A 235 -6.73 0.22 6.61
N ALA A 236 -6.48 0.15 7.91
CA ALA A 236 -5.41 -0.69 8.47
C ALA A 236 -5.61 -2.19 8.19
N ARG A 237 -6.86 -2.63 8.01
CA ARG A 237 -7.19 -4.00 7.60
C ARG A 237 -6.84 -4.26 6.13
N ASP A 238 -7.07 -3.28 5.26
CA ASP A 238 -6.65 -3.33 3.85
C ASP A 238 -5.12 -3.25 3.75
N GLU A 239 -4.46 -2.37 4.50
CA GLU A 239 -3.00 -2.23 4.54
C GLU A 239 -2.27 -3.51 4.97
N ALA A 240 -2.91 -4.33 5.79
CA ALA A 240 -2.37 -5.64 6.14
C ALA A 240 -2.24 -6.57 4.91
N LEU A 241 -3.13 -6.43 3.92
CA LEU A 241 -3.04 -7.15 2.64
C LEU A 241 -2.00 -6.51 1.73
N HIS A 242 -1.97 -5.17 1.65
CA HIS A 242 -1.01 -4.43 0.82
C HIS A 242 0.44 -4.73 1.25
N LEU A 243 0.74 -4.65 2.55
CA LEU A 243 2.06 -4.99 3.08
C LEU A 243 2.39 -6.47 2.88
N ASN A 244 1.42 -7.37 3.03
CA ASN A 244 1.65 -8.80 2.83
C ASN A 244 2.01 -9.08 1.37
N SER A 245 1.32 -8.44 0.44
CA SER A 245 1.59 -8.58 -1.00
C SER A 245 2.99 -8.12 -1.38
N THR A 246 3.43 -6.97 -0.88
CA THR A 246 4.76 -6.42 -1.17
C THR A 246 5.86 -7.29 -0.54
N GLN A 247 5.64 -7.84 0.65
CA GLN A 247 6.56 -8.82 1.26
C GLN A 247 6.67 -10.11 0.44
N HIS A 248 5.56 -10.62 -0.11
CA HIS A 248 5.59 -11.78 -0.99
C HIS A 248 6.35 -11.48 -2.29
N ILE A 249 6.08 -10.35 -2.94
CA ILE A 249 6.82 -9.92 -4.14
C ILE A 249 8.32 -9.86 -3.85
N LEU A 250 8.74 -9.17 -2.79
CA LEU A 250 10.15 -9.01 -2.42
C LEU A 250 10.81 -10.35 -2.08
N THR A 251 10.12 -11.23 -1.34
CA THR A 251 10.63 -12.56 -1.01
C THR A 251 10.83 -13.42 -2.26
N ILE A 252 9.89 -13.36 -3.21
CA ILE A 252 9.99 -14.09 -4.48
C ILE A 252 11.15 -13.54 -5.33
N MET A 253 11.29 -12.21 -5.42
CA MET A 253 12.41 -11.54 -6.11
C MET A 253 13.77 -11.96 -5.53
N GLN A 254 13.89 -12.00 -4.20
CA GLN A 254 15.11 -12.42 -3.50
C GLN A 254 15.40 -13.93 -3.62
N GLY A 255 14.36 -14.76 -3.77
CA GLY A 255 14.49 -16.22 -3.83
C GLY A 255 15.07 -16.75 -5.14
N GLY A 256 14.96 -16.00 -6.23
CA GLY A 256 15.56 -16.31 -7.53
C GLY A 256 14.88 -17.44 -8.33
N SER A 257 13.83 -18.06 -7.80
CA SER A 257 13.05 -19.07 -8.51
C SER A 257 12.14 -18.47 -9.60
N ASP A 258 11.72 -17.22 -9.42
CA ASP A 258 10.95 -16.47 -10.42
C ASP A 258 11.85 -15.90 -11.52
N ASP A 259 12.96 -15.28 -11.10
CA ASP A 259 13.96 -14.66 -11.96
C ASP A 259 15.34 -14.71 -11.26
N PRO A 260 16.29 -15.54 -11.73
CA PRO A 260 17.62 -15.65 -11.13
C PRO A 260 18.41 -14.33 -11.15
N GLU A 261 18.24 -13.50 -12.18
CA GLU A 261 18.94 -12.21 -12.24
C GLU A 261 18.37 -11.22 -11.22
N MET A 262 17.06 -11.28 -10.93
CA MET A 262 16.46 -10.45 -9.88
C MET A 262 17.05 -10.77 -8.50
N ALA A 263 17.36 -12.03 -8.22
CA ALA A 263 18.02 -12.39 -6.96
C ALA A 263 19.45 -11.81 -6.86
N GLU A 264 20.19 -11.76 -7.96
CA GLU A 264 21.49 -11.07 -8.01
C GLU A 264 21.33 -9.57 -7.76
N VAL A 265 20.36 -8.93 -8.44
CA VAL A 265 20.03 -7.51 -8.25
C VAL A 265 19.64 -7.23 -6.79
N ALA A 266 18.84 -8.09 -6.17
CA ALA A 266 18.42 -7.95 -4.79
C ALA A 266 19.61 -7.97 -3.80
N ILE A 267 20.60 -8.84 -4.06
CA ILE A 267 21.85 -8.90 -3.29
C ILE A 267 22.68 -7.63 -3.51
N GLU A 268 22.85 -7.19 -4.76
CA GLU A 268 23.59 -5.98 -5.10
C GLU A 268 22.99 -4.72 -4.46
N CYS A 269 21.66 -4.66 -4.39
CA CYS A 269 20.91 -3.53 -3.84
C CYS A 269 20.68 -3.64 -2.32
N GLN A 270 21.21 -4.66 -1.63
CA GLN A 270 20.90 -4.89 -0.21
C GLN A 270 21.23 -3.67 0.67
N GLN A 271 22.40 -3.05 0.47
CA GLN A 271 22.79 -1.86 1.24
C GLN A 271 21.90 -0.66 0.92
N GLU A 272 21.55 -0.47 -0.36
CA GLU A 272 20.69 0.63 -0.81
C GLU A 272 19.26 0.46 -0.26
N ALA A 273 18.73 -0.76 -0.24
CA ALA A 273 17.46 -1.08 0.40
C ALA A 273 17.51 -0.90 1.93
N TYR A 274 18.61 -1.28 2.59
CA TYR A 274 18.80 -1.02 4.02
C TYR A 274 18.78 0.47 4.32
N ASP A 275 19.57 1.27 3.58
CA ASP A 275 19.66 2.71 3.76
C ASP A 275 18.32 3.40 3.48
N LEU A 276 17.55 2.89 2.50
CA LEU A 276 16.19 3.34 2.21
C LEU A 276 15.28 3.19 3.44
N PHE A 277 15.23 1.99 4.04
CA PHE A 277 14.40 1.73 5.22
C PHE A 277 14.82 2.60 6.42
N VAL A 278 16.13 2.74 6.66
CA VAL A 278 16.64 3.61 7.73
C VAL A 278 16.25 5.06 7.47
N LYS A 279 16.39 5.55 6.24
CA LYS A 279 15.98 6.91 5.86
C LYS A 279 14.47 7.12 6.10
N ALA A 280 13.64 6.15 5.72
CA ALA A 280 12.21 6.21 5.96
C ALA A 280 11.87 6.29 7.46
N ALA A 281 12.54 5.47 8.29
CA ALA A 281 12.38 5.50 9.73
C ALA A 281 12.82 6.84 10.34
N GLU A 282 13.98 7.38 9.96
CA GLU A 282 14.45 8.67 10.46
C GLU A 282 13.51 9.81 10.07
N GLN A 283 12.91 9.78 8.88
CA GLN A 283 11.89 10.75 8.50
C GLN A 283 10.61 10.67 9.35
N GLU A 284 10.18 9.47 9.75
CA GLU A 284 9.04 9.32 10.67
C GLU A 284 9.39 9.79 12.10
N LYS A 285 10.66 9.68 12.52
CA LYS A 285 11.13 10.27 13.78
C LYS A 285 11.15 11.79 13.73
N GLU A 286 11.66 12.39 12.65
CA GLU A 286 11.59 13.84 12.43
C GLU A 286 10.14 14.34 12.39
N TRP A 287 9.24 13.57 11.76
CA TRP A 287 7.81 13.86 11.76
C TRP A 287 7.23 13.86 13.17
N ALA A 288 7.64 12.93 14.05
CA ALA A 288 7.22 12.94 15.44
C ALA A 288 7.59 14.27 16.13
N SER A 289 8.80 14.79 15.90
CA SER A 289 9.21 16.10 16.42
C SER A 289 8.31 17.23 15.93
N TYR A 290 7.93 17.24 14.64
CA TYR A 290 6.99 18.22 14.10
C TYR A 290 5.58 18.08 14.68
N LEU A 291 5.12 16.85 14.86
CA LEU A 291 3.79 16.52 15.33
C LEU A 291 3.58 17.02 16.77
N PHE A 292 4.61 16.87 17.62
CA PHE A 292 4.54 17.21 19.04
C PHE A 292 5.23 18.53 19.43
N LYS A 293 5.59 19.37 18.44
CA LYS A 293 6.33 20.63 18.66
C LYS A 293 5.66 21.60 19.65
N ASP A 294 4.33 21.58 19.70
CA ASP A 294 3.50 22.49 20.53
C ASP A 294 2.89 21.77 21.75
N GLY A 295 3.22 20.50 21.97
CA GLY A 295 2.68 19.67 23.05
C GLY A 295 2.40 18.23 22.61
N SER A 296 2.41 17.31 23.58
CA SER A 296 2.03 15.90 23.39
C SER A 296 0.59 15.64 23.86
N MET A 297 0.11 14.41 23.70
CA MET A 297 -1.20 14.00 24.21
C MET A 297 -1.10 12.79 25.14
N ILE A 298 -2.17 12.52 25.89
CA ILE A 298 -2.21 11.35 26.80
C ILE A 298 -2.05 10.08 25.97
N GLY A 299 -1.08 9.23 26.34
CA GLY A 299 -0.81 7.97 25.66
C GLY A 299 0.09 8.06 24.43
N LEU A 300 0.43 9.26 23.94
CA LEU A 300 1.32 9.42 22.79
C LEU A 300 2.15 10.71 22.87
N ASN A 301 3.46 10.56 22.76
CA ASN A 301 4.42 11.65 22.67
C ASN A 301 5.55 11.28 21.71
N GLU A 302 6.46 12.23 21.45
CA GLU A 302 7.58 12.04 20.53
C GLU A 302 8.43 10.81 20.89
N GLN A 303 8.82 10.66 22.15
CA GLN A 303 9.68 9.55 22.59
C GLN A 303 9.02 8.19 22.35
N ILE A 304 7.73 8.05 22.67
CA ILE A 304 6.99 6.80 22.48
C ILE A 304 6.81 6.51 20.99
N LEU A 305 6.50 7.52 20.18
CA LEU A 305 6.33 7.34 18.74
C LEU A 305 7.66 6.95 18.06
N VAL A 306 8.79 7.53 18.48
CA VAL A 306 10.13 7.15 18.02
C VAL A 306 10.45 5.70 18.37
N GLN A 307 10.17 5.25 19.61
CA GLN A 307 10.34 3.84 19.99
C GLN A 307 9.47 2.93 19.11
N TYR A 308 8.25 3.37 18.79
CA TYR A 308 7.35 2.59 17.94
C TYR A 308 7.85 2.50 16.49
N VAL A 309 8.40 3.59 15.94
CA VAL A 309 9.06 3.60 14.62
C VAL A 309 10.21 2.58 14.60
N GLU A 310 11.09 2.60 15.61
CA GLU A 310 12.23 1.68 15.68
C GLU A 310 11.80 0.22 15.81
N TYR A 311 10.83 -0.05 16.68
CA TYR A 311 10.23 -1.37 16.85
C TYR A 311 9.65 -1.90 15.53
N LEU A 312 8.80 -1.10 14.86
CA LEU A 312 8.20 -1.49 13.58
C LEU A 312 9.26 -1.70 12.51
N THR A 313 10.23 -0.78 12.39
CA THR A 313 11.26 -0.85 11.36
C THR A 313 12.04 -2.16 11.44
N ASN A 314 12.42 -2.58 12.65
CA ASN A 314 13.07 -3.88 12.86
C ASN A 314 12.19 -5.05 12.38
N GLU A 315 10.92 -5.08 12.79
CA GLU A 315 10.00 -6.15 12.39
C GLU A 315 9.79 -6.21 10.86
N ARG A 316 9.69 -5.03 10.21
CA ARG A 316 9.45 -4.96 8.76
C ARG A 316 10.70 -5.30 7.96
N MET A 317 11.87 -4.80 8.35
CA MET A 317 13.15 -5.14 7.71
C MET A 317 13.47 -6.63 7.84
N LYS A 318 13.18 -7.23 9.00
CA LYS A 318 13.32 -8.68 9.19
C LYS A 318 12.44 -9.48 8.22
N ALA A 319 11.21 -9.04 7.99
CA ALA A 319 10.27 -9.73 7.10
C ALA A 319 10.70 -9.71 5.63
N VAL A 320 11.58 -8.78 5.23
CA VAL A 320 12.15 -8.68 3.87
C VAL A 320 13.65 -8.99 3.83
N ASN A 321 14.15 -9.75 4.82
CA ASN A 321 15.52 -10.24 4.92
C ASN A 321 16.62 -9.16 4.96
N LEU A 322 16.32 -8.00 5.57
CA LEU A 322 17.30 -6.94 5.83
C LEU A 322 17.84 -7.01 7.28
N PRO A 323 19.10 -6.60 7.53
CA PRO A 323 19.64 -6.45 8.88
C PRO A 323 18.84 -5.46 9.73
N LEU A 324 18.83 -5.66 11.05
CA LEU A 324 18.12 -4.79 11.99
C LEU A 324 18.94 -3.52 12.29
N PRO A 325 18.40 -2.31 12.03
CA PRO A 325 19.12 -1.06 12.30
C PRO A 325 19.08 -0.62 13.78
N TYR A 326 18.10 -1.09 14.55
CA TYR A 326 17.89 -0.65 15.93
C TYR A 326 17.98 -1.82 16.92
N PRO A 327 18.23 -1.56 18.21
CA PRO A 327 18.17 -2.60 19.24
C PRO A 327 16.81 -3.29 19.32
N GLU A 328 16.78 -4.58 19.61
CA GLU A 328 15.53 -5.30 19.87
C GLU A 328 14.82 -4.71 21.10
N GLN A 329 13.52 -4.47 20.97
CA GLN A 329 12.67 -3.94 22.04
C GLN A 329 11.26 -4.53 21.94
N SER A 330 10.56 -4.55 23.09
CA SER A 330 9.14 -4.91 23.13
C SER A 330 8.28 -3.82 22.49
N ASN A 331 7.10 -4.18 21.96
CA ASN A 331 6.17 -3.20 21.40
C ASN A 331 5.84 -2.10 22.43
N PRO A 332 6.19 -0.82 22.18
CA PRO A 332 5.93 0.29 23.11
C PRO A 332 4.45 0.72 23.14
N LEU A 333 3.66 0.30 22.15
CA LEU A 333 2.23 0.59 22.03
C LEU A 333 1.42 -0.73 21.98
N PRO A 334 1.35 -1.51 23.08
CA PRO A 334 0.68 -2.81 23.07
C PRO A 334 -0.83 -2.72 22.79
N TRP A 335 -1.47 -1.58 23.09
CA TRP A 335 -2.88 -1.32 22.85
C TRP A 335 -3.24 -1.24 21.35
N MET A 336 -2.26 -0.99 20.46
CA MET A 336 -2.45 -0.98 19.00
C MET A 336 -3.05 -2.29 18.48
N LYS A 337 -2.72 -3.41 19.12
CA LYS A 337 -3.22 -4.74 18.73
C LYS A 337 -4.75 -4.79 18.68
N ASN A 338 -5.43 -4.12 19.61
CA ASN A 338 -6.90 -4.12 19.68
C ASN A 338 -7.55 -3.44 18.47
N TRP A 339 -6.82 -2.52 17.82
CA TRP A 339 -7.29 -1.79 16.65
C TRP A 339 -6.89 -2.47 15.34
N LEU A 340 -5.72 -3.13 15.32
CA LEU A 340 -5.18 -3.80 14.14
C LEU A 340 -5.73 -5.21 13.91
N GLU A 341 -6.38 -5.84 14.89
CA GLU A 341 -7.01 -7.15 14.72
C GLU A 341 -8.35 -7.06 13.95
N SER A 342 -8.39 -7.71 12.79
CA SER A 342 -9.50 -7.70 11.82
C SER A 342 -10.67 -8.60 12.19
N ASP A 343 -10.43 -9.72 12.88
CA ASP A 343 -11.43 -10.78 13.09
C ASP A 343 -12.58 -10.38 14.04
N ALA A 344 -12.43 -9.27 14.77
CA ALA A 344 -13.46 -8.71 15.64
C ALA A 344 -14.48 -7.81 14.92
N VAL A 345 -14.36 -7.59 13.60
CA VAL A 345 -15.30 -6.80 12.81
C VAL A 345 -16.20 -7.72 11.99
N GLN A 346 -16.99 -8.56 12.66
CA GLN A 346 -18.22 -9.05 12.04
C GLN A 346 -19.28 -7.95 12.19
N VAL A 347 -19.55 -7.25 11.10
CA VAL A 347 -20.70 -6.35 11.02
C VAL A 347 -21.95 -7.21 11.24
N ALA A 348 -22.69 -6.93 12.30
CA ALA A 348 -23.91 -7.65 12.60
C ALA A 348 -24.88 -7.54 11.39
N PRO A 349 -25.45 -8.65 10.90
CA PRO A 349 -26.23 -8.69 9.65
C PRO A 349 -27.61 -8.00 9.73
N GLN A 350 -27.83 -7.09 10.68
CA GLN A 350 -29.13 -6.43 10.88
C GLN A 350 -29.25 -5.03 10.24
N GLU A 351 -28.18 -4.41 9.75
CA GLU A 351 -28.25 -3.04 9.18
C GLU A 351 -27.70 -2.85 7.76
N VAL A 352 -27.32 -3.93 7.07
CA VAL A 352 -26.94 -3.88 5.66
C VAL A 352 -27.77 -4.93 4.94
N GLU A 353 -28.44 -4.58 3.83
CA GLU A 353 -28.93 -5.60 2.89
C GLU A 353 -27.71 -6.39 2.41
N VAL A 354 -27.51 -7.54 3.05
CA VAL A 354 -26.38 -8.43 2.82
C VAL A 354 -26.46 -8.91 1.36
N SER A 355 -25.65 -8.31 0.49
CA SER A 355 -25.42 -8.80 -0.87
C SER A 355 -24.41 -9.96 -0.89
N SER A 356 -24.27 -10.72 0.20
CA SER A 356 -23.42 -11.91 0.26
C SER A 356 -24.14 -13.19 -0.22
N TYR A 357 -24.96 -13.06 -1.26
CA TYR A 357 -25.40 -14.20 -2.06
C TYR A 357 -24.60 -14.16 -3.36
N LEU A 358 -23.42 -14.78 -3.35
CA LEU A 358 -22.71 -15.37 -4.51
C LEU A 358 -21.23 -15.58 -4.18
N VAL A 359 -20.93 -16.32 -3.11
CA VAL A 359 -19.63 -16.99 -2.99
C VAL A 359 -19.94 -18.42 -2.54
N GLY A 360 -20.03 -19.32 -3.52
CA GLY A 360 -20.32 -20.73 -3.28
C GLY A 360 -21.43 -21.29 -4.15
N GLN A 361 -21.31 -21.17 -5.47
CA GLN A 361 -21.96 -22.07 -6.43
C GLN A 361 -21.31 -21.95 -7.81
N ILE A 362 -20.05 -22.37 -7.90
CA ILE A 362 -19.50 -22.87 -9.17
C ILE A 362 -18.98 -24.26 -8.84
N ASP A 363 -19.90 -25.22 -8.78
CA ASP A 363 -19.53 -26.62 -8.87
C ASP A 363 -19.28 -26.90 -10.35
N ALA A 364 -18.02 -26.97 -10.75
CA ALA A 364 -17.60 -27.22 -12.13
C ALA A 364 -17.62 -28.72 -12.48
N SER A 365 -18.60 -29.46 -11.96
CA SER A 365 -18.86 -30.85 -12.33
C SER A 365 -20.16 -30.94 -13.13
N VAL A 366 -20.08 -30.60 -14.42
CA VAL A 366 -21.17 -30.92 -15.37
C VAL A 366 -20.99 -32.38 -15.77
N ASP A 367 -21.91 -33.25 -15.33
CA ASP A 367 -21.94 -34.66 -15.73
C ASP A 367 -22.57 -34.78 -17.12
N GLU A 368 -21.98 -35.55 -18.03
CA GLU A 368 -22.46 -35.73 -19.42
C GLU A 368 -23.88 -36.33 -19.49
N SER A 369 -24.36 -36.91 -18.38
CA SER A 369 -25.68 -37.51 -18.24
C SER A 369 -26.83 -36.49 -18.26
N GLU A 370 -26.57 -35.19 -18.03
CA GLU A 370 -27.60 -34.13 -18.02
C GLU A 370 -28.06 -33.69 -19.43
N PHE A 371 -27.36 -34.12 -20.49
CA PHE A 371 -27.70 -33.79 -21.89
C PHE A 371 -28.54 -34.87 -22.61
N LEU A 372 -28.93 -35.94 -21.92
CA LEU A 372 -29.62 -37.09 -22.53
C LEU A 372 -31.11 -36.85 -22.84
N ASP A 373 -31.72 -35.76 -22.34
CA ASP A 373 -33.16 -35.50 -22.49
C ASP A 373 -33.52 -34.49 -23.59
N PHE A 374 -32.57 -34.08 -24.42
CA PHE A 374 -32.85 -33.26 -25.61
C PHE A 374 -32.73 -34.10 -26.88
N ASP A 375 -33.84 -34.71 -27.29
CA ASP A 375 -34.01 -35.21 -28.66
C ASP A 375 -34.26 -34.02 -29.61
N LEU A 376 -33.49 -33.98 -30.71
CA LEU A 376 -33.40 -32.92 -31.73
C LEU A 376 -34.68 -32.65 -32.52
#